data_AF-A0A9P4H5E1-F1
#
_entry.id   AF-A0A9P4H5E1-F1
#
_cell.length_a   1.000
_cell.length_b   1.000
_cell.length_c   1.000
_cell.angle_alpha   90.00
_cell.angle_beta   90.00
_cell.angle_gamma   90.00
#
_symmetry.space_group_name_H-M   'P 1'
#
loop_
_entity.id
_entity.type
_entity.pdbx_description
1 polymer ?
#
loop_
_entity_poly.entity_id
_entity_poly.type
_entity_poly.pdbx_seq_one_letter_code
_entity_poly.pdbx_strand_id
1 'polypeptide(L)'
;MTVVSSSSSSPSSTQILTLLSSTKTSTIASTSTCYSAPTNYLTNPGFEATTSWGSATNPWVLDAPSTQWSAGSTGSYSLSMYRYSGSRGFAAYSSNYTAVLTLEQTVTIPVGVKVKVGGYVKNLRGVSSTATQPLSFVLSLDDSPVYTYSPSNAGSSWTEVKPSTNSFLAGATTSTHTFTFQVSSKLTATSDKSAYIFAADDFYVTPLSGPNGEKIC
;
A
#
# COMPACT_ATOMS: atom_id res chain seq x y z
N MET A 1 42.83 0.15 97.96
CA MET A 1 43.77 -0.35 96.93
C MET A 1 43.50 0.44 95.67
N THR A 2 44.22 1.54 95.46
CA THR A 2 45.48 1.68 94.69
C THR A 2 45.18 2.10 93.26
N VAL A 3 45.59 3.33 92.95
CA VAL A 3 45.60 3.98 91.64
C VAL A 3 46.80 3.46 90.85
N VAL A 4 46.67 3.12 89.57
CA VAL A 4 47.75 3.33 88.58
C VAL A 4 47.20 3.60 87.17
N SER A 5 47.54 4.81 86.73
CA SER A 5 47.87 5.40 85.43
C SER A 5 47.74 4.66 84.08
N SER A 6 47.47 5.52 83.10
CA SER A 6 47.46 5.47 81.63
C SER A 6 48.81 5.21 80.92
N SER A 7 48.75 4.68 79.70
CA SER A 7 49.56 5.05 78.51
C SER A 7 48.97 4.36 77.26
N SER A 8 48.36 5.09 76.32
CA SER A 8 48.94 5.72 75.11
C SER A 8 49.63 4.74 74.13
N SER A 9 48.96 4.40 73.03
CA SER A 9 49.61 4.04 71.76
C SER A 9 48.72 4.43 70.57
N SER A 10 49.38 4.87 69.50
CA SER A 10 48.97 5.76 68.41
C SER A 10 47.86 5.25 67.46
N PRO A 11 47.11 6.15 66.81
CA PRO A 11 46.45 5.82 65.54
C PRO A 11 47.45 5.98 64.37
N SER A 12 47.78 4.89 63.69
CA SER A 12 48.45 4.93 62.39
C SER A 12 47.40 4.93 61.28
N SER A 13 47.43 5.99 60.47
CA SER A 13 46.60 6.18 59.29
C SER A 13 46.86 5.08 58.25
N THR A 14 45.89 4.20 58.03
CA THR A 14 45.88 3.33 56.84
C THR A 14 44.95 3.94 55.80
N GLN A 15 45.53 4.44 54.72
CA GLN A 15 44.79 4.91 53.55
C GLN A 15 44.14 3.71 52.86
N ILE A 16 42.82 3.76 52.70
CA ILE A 16 42.10 2.83 51.84
C ILE A 16 42.32 3.28 50.40
N LEU A 17 43.18 2.57 49.66
CA LEU A 17 43.20 2.64 48.20
C LEU A 17 41.95 1.92 47.68
N THR A 18 40.94 2.68 47.30
CA THR A 18 39.82 2.15 46.51
C THR A 18 40.36 1.86 45.10
N LEU A 19 40.60 0.58 44.79
CA LEU A 19 40.79 0.14 43.40
C LEU A 19 39.48 0.42 42.64
N LEU A 20 39.49 1.44 41.79
CA LEU A 20 38.51 1.62 40.72
C LEU A 20 38.65 0.44 39.76
N SER A 21 37.84 -0.60 39.96
CA SER A 21 37.60 -1.59 38.90
C SER A 21 36.88 -0.88 37.76
N SER A 22 37.63 -0.61 36.69
CA SER A 22 37.07 -0.24 35.39
C SER A 22 36.26 -1.41 34.87
N THR A 23 34.97 -1.46 35.22
CA THR A 23 34.01 -2.23 34.46
C THR A 23 33.90 -1.54 33.10
N LYS A 24 34.64 -2.06 32.12
CA LYS A 24 34.29 -1.88 30.71
C LYS A 24 32.87 -2.41 30.55
N THR A 25 31.91 -1.51 30.64
CA THR A 25 30.58 -1.72 30.09
C THR A 25 30.80 -1.92 28.60
N SER A 26 30.88 -3.16 28.16
CA SER A 26 30.70 -3.49 26.75
C SER A 26 29.29 -3.07 26.41
N THR A 27 29.15 -1.86 25.85
CA THR A 27 27.96 -1.46 25.12
C THR A 27 27.85 -2.48 23.99
N ILE A 28 26.99 -3.48 24.19
CA ILE A 28 26.47 -4.26 23.08
C ILE A 28 25.85 -3.22 22.18
N ALA A 29 26.51 -2.91 21.06
CA ALA A 29 25.90 -2.12 20.01
C ALA A 29 24.61 -2.87 19.69
N SER A 30 23.46 -2.31 20.06
CA SER A 30 22.19 -2.80 19.58
C SER A 30 22.26 -2.64 18.06
N THR A 31 22.61 -3.72 17.37
CA THR A 31 22.34 -3.82 15.94
C THR A 31 20.83 -3.74 15.85
N SER A 32 20.31 -2.53 15.70
CA SER A 32 18.90 -2.30 15.40
C SER A 32 18.62 -3.12 14.16
N THR A 33 17.98 -4.26 14.31
CA THR A 33 17.53 -5.07 13.18
C THR A 33 16.43 -4.23 12.52
N CYS A 34 16.77 -3.63 11.39
CA CYS A 34 15.81 -2.97 10.53
C CYS A 34 15.50 -3.92 9.38
N TYR A 35 14.24 -3.95 8.99
CA TYR A 35 13.75 -4.78 7.90
C TYR A 35 13.90 -3.99 6.60
N SER A 36 14.73 -4.50 5.69
CA SER A 36 14.87 -3.93 4.36
C SER A 36 13.66 -4.32 3.50
N ALA A 37 12.96 -3.32 2.98
CA ALA A 37 11.74 -3.52 2.23
C ALA A 37 11.68 -2.62 0.99
N PRO A 38 10.95 -3.01 -0.07
CA PRO A 38 10.75 -2.11 -1.20
C PRO A 38 9.84 -0.94 -0.77
N THR A 39 9.95 0.19 -1.47
CA THR A 39 9.04 1.33 -1.25
C THR A 39 7.58 0.95 -1.57
N ASN A 40 7.37 0.03 -2.50
CA ASN A 40 6.08 -0.53 -2.87
C ASN A 40 6.29 -1.99 -3.33
N TYR A 41 5.47 -2.91 -2.85
CA TYR A 41 5.49 -4.32 -3.29
C TYR A 41 4.88 -4.49 -4.69
N LEU A 42 4.10 -3.51 -5.16
CA LEU A 42 3.61 -3.49 -6.54
C LEU A 42 4.69 -3.04 -7.52
N THR A 43 4.75 -3.69 -8.66
CA THR A 43 5.54 -3.28 -9.83
C THR A 43 4.67 -2.47 -10.77
N ASN A 44 5.20 -1.34 -11.25
CA ASN A 44 4.49 -0.42 -12.15
C ASN A 44 3.08 -0.01 -11.63
N PRO A 45 2.98 0.46 -10.36
CA PRO A 45 1.69 0.78 -9.75
C PRO A 45 0.93 1.94 -10.37
N GLY A 46 1.66 2.87 -11.01
CA GLY A 46 1.12 4.06 -11.67
C GLY A 46 1.17 3.99 -13.20
N PHE A 47 1.31 2.80 -13.79
CA PHE A 47 1.27 2.62 -15.25
C PHE A 47 2.29 3.47 -16.04
N GLU A 48 3.46 3.74 -15.43
CA GLU A 48 4.49 4.62 -15.98
C GLU A 48 5.44 3.94 -16.98
N ALA A 49 5.30 2.63 -17.17
CA ALA A 49 6.19 1.82 -17.99
C ALA A 49 6.04 2.07 -19.51
N THR A 50 6.70 3.13 -20.01
CA THR A 50 6.92 3.48 -21.42
C THR A 50 5.63 3.68 -22.25
N THR A 51 5.77 4.14 -23.50
CA THR A 51 4.64 4.62 -24.32
C THR A 51 3.79 3.54 -24.98
N SER A 52 4.14 2.27 -24.85
CA SER A 52 3.39 1.14 -25.43
C SER A 52 2.49 0.46 -24.40
N TRP A 53 1.31 0.03 -24.83
CA TRP A 53 0.29 -0.57 -23.95
C TRP A 53 0.80 -1.82 -23.19
N GLY A 54 1.36 -2.79 -23.92
CA GLY A 54 1.84 -4.05 -23.31
C GLY A 54 2.97 -3.87 -22.29
N SER A 55 3.74 -2.79 -22.41
CA SER A 55 4.72 -2.42 -21.38
C SER A 55 4.10 -1.63 -20.23
N ALA A 56 3.16 -0.72 -20.51
CA ALA A 56 2.55 0.17 -19.53
C ALA A 56 1.62 -0.55 -18.55
N THR A 57 1.03 -1.68 -18.94
CA THR A 57 0.24 -2.52 -18.04
C THR A 57 1.02 -3.72 -17.51
N ASN A 58 2.22 -4.03 -17.98
CA ASN A 58 3.00 -5.11 -17.38
C ASN A 58 3.43 -4.72 -15.94
N PRO A 59 3.29 -5.61 -14.93
CA PRO A 59 2.84 -7.00 -14.96
C PRO A 59 1.39 -7.23 -14.52
N TRP A 60 0.52 -6.23 -14.65
CA TRP A 60 -0.90 -6.37 -14.35
C TRP A 60 -1.60 -7.37 -15.28
N VAL A 61 -2.34 -8.28 -14.66
CA VAL A 61 -3.31 -9.14 -15.34
C VAL A 61 -4.64 -8.41 -15.37
N LEU A 62 -5.23 -8.29 -16.56
CA LEU A 62 -6.56 -7.72 -16.76
C LEU A 62 -7.54 -8.85 -17.02
N ASP A 63 -8.56 -8.97 -16.17
CA ASP A 63 -9.74 -9.78 -16.42
C ASP A 63 -10.94 -8.86 -16.64
N ALA A 64 -11.50 -8.92 -17.85
CA ALA A 64 -12.66 -8.16 -18.25
C ALA A 64 -13.40 -8.91 -19.37
N PRO A 65 -14.74 -9.08 -19.29
CA PRO A 65 -15.50 -9.64 -20.38
C PRO A 65 -15.34 -8.76 -21.64
N SER A 66 -14.69 -9.32 -22.68
CA SER A 66 -14.23 -8.58 -23.88
C SER A 66 -15.33 -7.89 -24.68
N THR A 67 -16.59 -8.29 -24.47
CA THR A 67 -17.78 -7.68 -25.09
C THR A 67 -18.39 -6.53 -24.27
N GLN A 68 -17.92 -6.32 -23.04
CA GLN A 68 -18.54 -5.39 -22.08
C GLN A 68 -17.65 -4.19 -21.77
N TRP A 69 -16.34 -4.38 -21.76
CA TRP A 69 -15.35 -3.32 -21.60
C TRP A 69 -14.63 -3.11 -22.92
N SER A 70 -14.55 -1.85 -23.35
CA SER A 70 -13.72 -1.51 -24.48
C SER A 70 -12.98 -0.20 -24.21
N ALA A 71 -12.00 0.09 -25.05
CA ALA A 71 -11.21 1.31 -25.02
C ALA A 71 -11.32 1.99 -26.38
N GLY A 72 -11.24 3.32 -26.40
CA GLY A 72 -11.83 4.20 -27.44
C GLY A 72 -11.60 3.77 -28.90
N SER A 73 -12.59 4.08 -29.74
CA SER A 73 -12.79 3.76 -31.16
C SER A 73 -11.60 3.25 -31.98
N THR A 74 -11.84 2.11 -32.65
CA THR A 74 -11.05 1.40 -33.70
C THR A 74 -10.08 0.32 -33.21
N GLY A 75 -10.58 -0.92 -33.23
CA GLY A 75 -9.89 -2.15 -33.66
C GLY A 75 -8.49 -2.43 -33.12
N SER A 76 -8.39 -3.47 -32.28
CA SER A 76 -7.17 -4.07 -31.69
C SER A 76 -6.66 -3.30 -30.47
N TYR A 77 -6.85 -3.91 -29.29
CA TYR A 77 -6.50 -3.47 -27.93
C TYR A 77 -5.75 -2.14 -27.81
N SER A 78 -6.48 -1.07 -27.49
CA SER A 78 -5.91 0.22 -27.13
C SER A 78 -6.49 0.69 -25.79
N LEU A 79 -6.12 0.02 -24.67
CA LEU A 79 -6.36 0.61 -23.34
C LEU A 79 -5.61 1.93 -23.27
N SER A 80 -6.31 3.03 -23.12
CA SER A 80 -5.69 4.34 -23.12
C SER A 80 -5.11 4.63 -21.75
N MET A 81 -3.84 5.03 -21.72
CA MET A 81 -3.37 5.93 -20.68
C MET A 81 -4.29 7.15 -20.73
N TYR A 82 -5.05 7.40 -19.68
CA TYR A 82 -5.89 8.59 -19.62
C TYR A 82 -5.02 9.81 -19.46
N ARG A 83 -4.61 10.45 -20.57
CA ARG A 83 -3.97 11.76 -20.55
C ARG A 83 -5.05 12.84 -20.51
N TYR A 84 -5.63 13.08 -19.34
CA TYR A 84 -6.34 14.34 -19.12
C TYR A 84 -5.43 15.24 -18.31
N SER A 85 -5.06 16.38 -18.92
CA SER A 85 -4.29 17.45 -18.28
C SER A 85 -3.00 17.01 -17.56
N GLY A 86 -2.27 16.00 -18.08
CA GLY A 86 -0.89 15.71 -17.68
C GLY A 86 -0.63 14.52 -16.73
N SER A 87 -1.64 13.79 -16.27
CA SER A 87 -1.46 12.53 -15.50
C SER A 87 -1.65 11.28 -16.38
N ARG A 88 -1.04 10.15 -16.01
CA ARG A 88 -1.07 8.89 -16.75
C ARG A 88 -1.70 7.80 -15.88
N GLY A 89 -3.00 7.54 -16.06
CA GLY A 89 -3.68 6.47 -15.33
C GLY A 89 -4.32 5.43 -16.23
N PHE A 90 -4.65 4.28 -15.65
CA PHE A 90 -5.49 3.27 -16.26
C PHE A 90 -6.94 3.75 -16.37
N ALA A 91 -7.53 3.72 -17.55
CA ALA A 91 -8.93 4.07 -17.75
C ALA A 91 -9.62 3.09 -18.69
N ALA A 92 -10.91 2.88 -18.44
CA ALA A 92 -11.77 2.06 -19.28
C ALA A 92 -13.18 2.65 -19.40
N TYR A 93 -13.88 2.26 -20.46
CA TYR A 93 -15.31 2.51 -20.59
C TYR A 93 -16.07 1.18 -20.63
N SER A 94 -17.30 1.20 -20.13
CA SER A 94 -18.21 0.06 -20.19
C SER A 94 -19.32 0.35 -21.17
N SER A 95 -19.64 -0.62 -22.03
CA SER A 95 -20.79 -0.55 -22.95
C SER A 95 -22.02 -1.29 -22.40
N ASN A 96 -21.90 -1.96 -21.25
CA ASN A 96 -22.89 -2.86 -20.71
C ASN A 96 -23.47 -2.38 -19.36
N TYR A 97 -24.69 -2.82 -19.07
CA TYR A 97 -25.54 -2.47 -17.94
C TYR A 97 -25.09 -3.12 -16.63
N THR A 98 -24.27 -4.18 -16.66
CA THR A 98 -23.64 -4.81 -15.50
C THR A 98 -22.32 -5.45 -15.93
N ALA A 99 -21.20 -4.82 -15.61
CA ALA A 99 -19.88 -5.34 -15.96
C ALA A 99 -18.90 -5.19 -14.79
N VAL A 100 -18.04 -6.18 -14.63
CA VAL A 100 -16.91 -6.16 -13.68
C VAL A 100 -15.62 -6.17 -14.49
N LEU A 101 -14.68 -5.33 -14.10
CA LEU A 101 -13.30 -5.33 -14.59
C LEU A 101 -12.39 -5.53 -13.39
N THR A 102 -11.36 -6.36 -13.56
CA THR A 102 -10.40 -6.69 -12.52
C THR A 102 -8.98 -6.46 -13.03
N LEU A 103 -8.19 -5.69 -12.28
CA LEU A 103 -6.75 -5.63 -12.41
C LEU A 103 -6.12 -6.40 -11.25
N GLU A 104 -5.18 -7.27 -11.57
CA GLU A 104 -4.55 -8.15 -10.61
C GLU A 104 -3.02 -8.11 -10.72
N GLN A 105 -2.34 -8.20 -9.57
CA GLN A 105 -0.92 -8.47 -9.52
C GLN A 105 -0.58 -9.40 -8.35
N THR A 106 0.15 -10.47 -8.65
CA THR A 106 0.77 -11.30 -7.61
C THR A 106 2.01 -10.60 -7.07
N VAL A 107 2.09 -10.46 -5.75
CA VAL A 107 3.21 -9.80 -5.05
C VAL A 107 3.81 -10.75 -4.00
N THR A 108 5.11 -10.56 -3.72
CA THR A 108 5.79 -11.29 -2.64
C THR A 108 5.97 -10.37 -1.43
N ILE A 109 5.21 -10.61 -0.37
CA ILE A 109 5.30 -9.89 0.91
C ILE A 109 5.71 -10.91 1.98
N PRO A 110 6.87 -10.76 2.64
CA PRO A 110 7.26 -11.71 3.68
C PRO A 110 6.25 -11.82 4.81
N VAL A 111 6.13 -13.03 5.36
CA VAL A 111 5.23 -13.33 6.49
C VAL A 111 5.50 -12.40 7.65
N GLY A 112 4.44 -11.84 8.24
CA GLY A 112 4.53 -10.99 9.42
C GLY A 112 4.85 -9.53 9.15
N VAL A 113 5.06 -9.13 7.88
CA VAL A 113 5.16 -7.73 7.49
C VAL A 113 3.79 -7.06 7.61
N LYS A 114 3.75 -5.84 8.16
CA LYS A 114 2.57 -4.99 8.11
C LYS A 114 2.65 -4.07 6.90
N VAL A 115 1.58 -3.97 6.12
CA VAL A 115 1.51 -3.13 4.92
C VAL A 115 0.34 -2.16 4.97
N LYS A 116 0.45 -1.02 4.28
CA LYS A 116 -0.69 -0.18 3.88
C LYS A 116 -1.06 -0.46 2.43
N VAL A 117 -2.34 -0.46 2.13
CA VAL A 117 -2.90 -0.74 0.80
C VAL A 117 -3.78 0.42 0.35
N GLY A 118 -3.66 0.84 -0.90
CA GLY A 118 -4.50 1.90 -1.46
C GLY A 118 -4.21 2.20 -2.92
N GLY A 119 -4.79 3.28 -3.41
CA GLY A 119 -4.55 3.82 -4.75
C GLY A 119 -5.40 5.06 -4.99
N TYR A 120 -5.37 5.60 -6.21
CA TYR A 120 -6.16 6.76 -6.59
C TYR A 120 -7.12 6.39 -7.71
N VAL A 121 -8.35 6.88 -7.61
CA VAL A 121 -9.37 6.72 -8.65
C VAL A 121 -10.03 8.05 -8.95
N LYS A 122 -10.58 8.16 -10.15
CA LYS A 122 -11.31 9.34 -10.62
C LYS A 122 -12.60 8.88 -11.26
N ASN A 123 -13.73 9.41 -10.78
CA ASN A 123 -15.04 9.12 -11.37
C ASN A 123 -15.27 10.02 -12.59
N LEU A 124 -15.17 9.46 -13.79
CA LEU A 124 -15.31 10.21 -15.03
C LEU A 124 -16.75 10.24 -15.55
N ARG A 125 -17.70 9.58 -14.89
CA ARG A 125 -19.11 9.64 -15.29
C ARG A 125 -19.68 11.03 -15.05
N GLY A 126 -20.59 11.46 -15.92
CA GLY A 126 -21.31 12.74 -15.80
C GLY A 126 -22.28 12.80 -14.62
N VAL A 127 -22.58 14.02 -14.15
CA VAL A 127 -23.39 14.34 -12.94
C VAL A 127 -24.79 13.74 -12.91
N SER A 128 -25.39 13.40 -14.05
CA SER A 128 -26.74 12.84 -14.15
C SER A 128 -26.83 11.33 -13.93
N SER A 129 -25.70 10.64 -13.75
CA SER A 129 -25.63 9.18 -13.81
C SER A 129 -25.45 8.47 -12.45
N THR A 130 -25.00 9.14 -11.38
CA THR A 130 -24.45 8.42 -10.21
C THR A 130 -25.47 7.69 -9.33
N ALA A 131 -26.72 8.14 -9.25
CA ALA A 131 -27.75 7.48 -8.43
C ALA A 131 -28.39 6.26 -9.11
N THR A 132 -28.52 6.27 -10.45
CA THR A 132 -29.16 5.21 -11.23
C THR A 132 -28.15 4.30 -11.96
N GLN A 133 -26.89 4.74 -12.06
CA GLN A 133 -25.79 4.06 -12.75
C GLN A 133 -24.56 3.96 -11.82
N PRO A 134 -24.63 3.16 -10.74
CA PRO A 134 -23.57 3.10 -9.75
C PRO A 134 -22.24 2.61 -10.36
N LEU A 135 -21.17 3.27 -9.95
CA LEU A 135 -19.79 2.85 -10.09
C LEU A 135 -19.31 2.40 -8.71
N SER A 136 -18.55 1.31 -8.65
CA SER A 136 -17.91 0.88 -7.42
C SER A 136 -16.48 0.45 -7.73
N PHE A 137 -15.58 0.81 -6.82
CA PHE A 137 -14.18 0.43 -6.83
C PHE A 137 -13.92 -0.40 -5.58
N VAL A 138 -13.32 -1.56 -5.74
CA VAL A 138 -12.94 -2.44 -4.63
C VAL A 138 -11.45 -2.69 -4.71
N LEU A 139 -10.76 -2.48 -3.59
CA LEU A 139 -9.40 -2.92 -3.39
C LEU A 139 -9.40 -4.17 -2.52
N SER A 140 -8.61 -5.17 -2.89
CA SER A 140 -8.46 -6.40 -2.12
C SER A 140 -6.99 -6.80 -2.00
N LEU A 141 -6.69 -7.50 -0.91
CA LEU A 141 -5.45 -8.27 -0.72
C LEU A 141 -5.87 -9.67 -0.28
N ASP A 142 -5.43 -10.71 -0.99
CA ASP A 142 -5.81 -12.12 -0.76
C ASP A 142 -7.34 -12.33 -0.75
N ASP A 143 -8.03 -11.84 -1.79
CA ASP A 143 -9.49 -11.87 -1.95
C ASP A 143 -10.31 -11.18 -0.85
N SER A 144 -9.65 -10.65 0.18
CA SER A 144 -10.29 -9.93 1.26
C SER A 144 -10.44 -8.46 0.86
N PRO A 145 -11.68 -7.95 0.67
CA PRO A 145 -11.87 -6.55 0.30
C PRO A 145 -11.39 -5.67 1.45
N VAL A 146 -10.34 -4.89 1.18
CA VAL A 146 -9.78 -3.94 2.14
C VAL A 146 -10.53 -2.62 2.13
N TYR A 147 -11.07 -2.23 0.97
CA TYR A 147 -11.86 -1.01 0.83
C TYR A 147 -12.84 -1.10 -0.34
N THR A 148 -14.02 -0.50 -0.16
CA THR A 148 -15.00 -0.30 -1.23
C THR A 148 -15.35 1.19 -1.30
N TYR A 149 -15.23 1.77 -2.48
CA TYR A 149 -15.58 3.15 -2.76
C TYR A 149 -16.66 3.21 -3.84
N SER A 150 -17.75 3.90 -3.53
CA SER A 150 -18.83 4.17 -4.47
C SER A 150 -19.04 5.68 -4.56
N PRO A 151 -18.53 6.33 -5.63
CA PRO A 151 -18.68 7.77 -5.79
C PRO A 151 -20.17 8.14 -5.91
N SER A 152 -20.62 9.05 -5.05
CA SER A 152 -21.99 9.59 -5.06
C SER A 152 -22.18 10.73 -6.07
N ASN A 153 -21.09 11.41 -6.45
CA ASN A 153 -21.09 12.53 -7.38
C ASN A 153 -20.15 12.25 -8.55
N ALA A 154 -20.48 12.80 -9.72
CA ALA A 154 -19.50 12.99 -10.77
C ALA A 154 -18.41 13.94 -10.27
N GLY A 155 -17.16 13.64 -10.59
CA GLY A 155 -16.06 14.44 -10.08
C GLY A 155 -14.79 14.18 -10.85
N SER A 156 -14.26 15.21 -11.49
CA SER A 156 -12.98 15.17 -12.19
C SER A 156 -11.76 15.16 -11.24
N SER A 157 -11.95 14.93 -9.94
CA SER A 157 -10.88 14.92 -8.95
C SER A 157 -10.43 13.50 -8.66
N TRP A 158 -9.11 13.34 -8.51
CA TRP A 158 -8.54 12.12 -7.97
C TRP A 158 -8.95 11.95 -6.50
N THR A 159 -9.42 10.76 -6.16
CA THR A 159 -9.84 10.35 -4.83
C THR A 159 -8.98 9.18 -4.41
N GLU A 160 -8.31 9.31 -3.27
CA GLU A 160 -7.55 8.21 -2.70
C GLU A 160 -8.54 7.16 -2.15
N VAL A 161 -8.45 5.93 -2.65
CA VAL A 161 -9.19 4.77 -2.17
C VAL A 161 -8.30 4.02 -1.20
N LYS A 162 -8.63 4.10 0.09
CA LYS A 162 -7.86 3.43 1.14
C LYS A 162 -8.71 3.06 2.35
N PRO A 163 -8.38 1.97 3.06
CA PRO A 163 -9.03 1.58 4.31
C PRO A 163 -8.83 2.61 5.43
N SER A 164 -9.78 2.75 6.35
CA SER A 164 -9.63 3.69 7.48
C SER A 164 -8.51 3.30 8.44
N THR A 165 -8.31 1.99 8.66
CA THR A 165 -7.26 1.44 9.54
C THR A 165 -5.91 1.24 8.85
N ASN A 166 -5.82 1.44 7.53
CA ASN A 166 -4.60 1.49 6.68
C ASN A 166 -3.46 0.53 7.00
N SER A 167 -3.72 -0.60 7.68
CA SER A 167 -2.70 -1.55 8.10
C SER A 167 -3.22 -2.97 8.01
N PHE A 168 -2.48 -3.80 7.30
CA PHE A 168 -2.77 -5.21 7.04
C PHE A 168 -1.56 -6.03 7.43
N LEU A 169 -1.75 -7.10 8.20
CA LEU A 169 -0.70 -8.07 8.41
C LEU A 169 -0.70 -9.02 7.20
N ALA A 170 0.39 -9.04 6.45
CA ALA A 170 0.57 -9.99 5.37
C ALA A 170 0.61 -11.41 5.97
N GLY A 171 -0.18 -12.31 5.35
CA GLY A 171 -0.64 -13.60 5.85
C GLY A 171 0.31 -14.39 6.77
N ALA A 172 -0.28 -15.17 7.67
CA ALA A 172 0.46 -15.91 8.69
C ALA A 172 1.31 -17.08 8.14
N THR A 173 1.05 -17.53 6.91
CA THR A 173 1.59 -18.81 6.39
C THR A 173 2.15 -18.76 4.98
N THR A 174 1.90 -17.71 4.20
CA THR A 174 2.36 -17.58 2.82
C THR A 174 2.98 -16.21 2.61
N SER A 175 4.00 -16.13 1.74
CA SER A 175 4.59 -14.86 1.32
C SER A 175 4.07 -14.37 -0.03
N THR A 176 3.24 -15.17 -0.69
CA THR A 176 2.65 -14.84 -1.99
C THR A 176 1.24 -14.33 -1.74
N HIS A 177 0.97 -13.13 -2.23
CA HIS A 177 -0.29 -12.44 -2.06
C HIS A 177 -0.82 -11.95 -3.40
N THR A 178 -2.13 -11.80 -3.49
CA THR A 178 -2.79 -11.23 -4.67
C THR A 178 -3.36 -9.88 -4.32
N PHE A 179 -2.86 -8.83 -4.97
CA PHE A 179 -3.50 -7.52 -4.95
C PHE A 179 -4.51 -7.44 -6.10
N THR A 180 -5.70 -6.94 -5.80
CA THR A 180 -6.77 -6.82 -6.78
C THR A 180 -7.40 -5.42 -6.72
N PHE A 181 -7.61 -4.82 -7.88
CA PHE A 181 -8.46 -3.65 -8.07
C PHE A 181 -9.62 -4.02 -8.98
N GLN A 182 -10.83 -3.95 -8.45
CA GLN A 182 -12.05 -4.28 -9.17
C GLN A 182 -12.89 -3.04 -9.40
N VAL A 183 -13.43 -2.91 -10.61
CA VAL A 183 -14.40 -1.89 -10.99
C VAL A 183 -15.70 -2.56 -11.38
N SER A 184 -16.77 -2.23 -10.64
CA SER A 184 -18.12 -2.67 -10.96
C SER A 184 -18.92 -1.49 -11.51
N SER A 185 -19.56 -1.70 -12.65
CA SER A 185 -20.36 -0.68 -13.32
C SER A 185 -21.77 -1.19 -13.57
N LYS A 186 -22.76 -0.37 -13.23
CA LYS A 186 -24.12 -0.48 -13.75
C LYS A 186 -24.44 0.74 -14.61
N LEU A 187 -24.97 0.56 -15.80
CA LEU A 187 -25.44 1.64 -16.69
C LEU A 187 -26.93 1.49 -16.93
N THR A 188 -27.67 2.59 -17.13
CA THR A 188 -29.08 2.58 -17.54
C THR A 188 -29.24 3.44 -18.79
N ALA A 189 -29.12 2.81 -19.95
CA ALA A 189 -29.46 3.29 -21.29
C ALA A 189 -28.73 4.55 -21.83
N THR A 190 -27.95 4.30 -22.89
CA THR A 190 -27.61 5.18 -24.03
C THR A 190 -26.86 6.50 -23.86
N SER A 191 -26.73 7.13 -22.68
CA SER A 191 -26.14 8.49 -22.65
C SER A 191 -24.61 8.57 -22.79
N ASP A 192 -23.84 7.52 -22.43
CA ASP A 192 -22.38 7.65 -22.24
C ASP A 192 -21.54 6.54 -22.88
N LYS A 193 -22.04 5.91 -23.96
CA LYS A 193 -21.41 4.72 -24.59
C LYS A 193 -20.00 4.93 -25.18
N SER A 194 -19.46 6.15 -25.14
CA SER A 194 -18.21 6.51 -25.84
C SER A 194 -17.18 7.24 -24.98
N ALA A 195 -17.37 7.35 -23.66
CA ALA A 195 -16.44 8.05 -22.77
C ALA A 195 -15.92 7.12 -21.66
N TYR A 196 -14.66 7.31 -21.25
CA TYR A 196 -14.11 6.65 -20.07
C TYR A 196 -14.99 6.94 -18.86
N ILE A 197 -15.31 5.90 -18.09
CA ILE A 197 -16.19 6.03 -16.92
C ILE A 197 -15.39 6.16 -15.62
N PHE A 198 -14.10 5.82 -15.66
CA PHE A 198 -13.16 6.03 -14.58
C PHE A 198 -11.71 6.16 -15.08
N ALA A 199 -10.86 6.68 -14.21
CA ALA A 199 -9.42 6.46 -14.27
C ALA A 199 -8.91 5.96 -12.90
N ALA A 200 -7.81 5.24 -12.87
CA ALA A 200 -7.14 4.73 -11.68
C ALA A 200 -5.62 4.82 -11.85
N ASP A 201 -4.91 5.11 -10.76
CA ASP A 201 -3.47 5.40 -10.78
C ASP A 201 -2.83 5.21 -9.40
N ASP A 202 -1.50 5.19 -9.35
CA ASP A 202 -0.69 5.25 -8.14
C ASP A 202 -1.13 4.24 -7.04
N PHE A 203 -1.33 2.98 -7.44
CA PHE A 203 -1.63 1.92 -6.49
C PHE A 203 -0.47 1.68 -5.51
N TYR A 204 -0.77 1.23 -4.31
CA TYR A 204 0.28 0.93 -3.37
C TYR A 204 -0.03 -0.22 -2.44
N VAL A 205 1.00 -1.03 -2.21
CA VAL A 205 1.13 -1.99 -1.12
C VAL A 205 2.50 -1.69 -0.51
N THR A 206 2.57 -0.84 0.51
CA THR A 206 3.86 -0.42 1.07
C THR A 206 4.05 -0.95 2.48
N PRO A 207 5.28 -1.33 2.87
CA PRO A 207 5.57 -1.77 4.22
C PRO A 207 5.40 -0.64 5.26
N LEU A 208 4.86 -0.99 6.42
CA LEU A 208 4.77 -0.15 7.62
C LEU A 208 5.73 -0.65 8.72
N SER A 209 5.89 -1.97 8.82
CA SER A 209 6.88 -2.62 9.69
C SER A 209 7.23 -3.99 9.14
N GLY A 210 8.45 -4.44 9.41
CA GLY A 210 8.87 -5.82 9.16
C GLY A 210 8.22 -6.84 10.08
N PRO A 211 8.61 -8.12 9.94
CA PRO A 211 8.22 -9.17 10.86
C PRO A 211 8.46 -8.76 12.32
N ASN A 212 7.56 -9.15 13.22
CA ASN A 212 7.65 -8.83 14.66
C ASN A 212 7.72 -7.33 15.00
N GLY A 213 7.35 -6.44 14.06
CA GLY A 213 7.37 -4.99 14.28
C GLY A 213 8.73 -4.34 14.06
N GLU A 214 9.65 -5.01 13.36
CA GLU A 214 10.92 -4.41 12.95
C GLU A 214 10.70 -3.11 12.17
N LYS A 215 11.57 -2.12 12.41
CA LYS A 215 11.49 -0.84 11.70
C LYS A 215 11.92 -1.02 10.24
N ILE A 216 11.26 -0.31 9.33
CA ILE A 216 11.69 -0.29 7.92
C ILE A 216 12.99 0.49 7.79
N CYS A 217 13.92 -0.07 7.03
CA CYS A 217 14.96 0.65 6.31
C CYS A 217 14.67 0.54 4.80
#